data_AF-A0A920HX71-F1
#
_entry.id   AF-A0A920HX71-F1
#
_cell.length_a   1.000
_cell.length_b   1.000
_cell.length_c   1.000
_cell.angle_alpha   90.00
_cell.angle_beta   90.00
_cell.angle_gamma   90.00
#
_symmetry.space_group_name_H-M   'P 1'
#
loop_
_entity.id
_entity.type
_entity.pdbx_description
1 polymer ?
#
loop_
_entity_poly.entity_id
_entity_poly.type
_entity_poly.pdbx_seq_one_letter_code
_entity_poly.pdbx_strand_id
1 'polypeptide(L)'
;MSQIDKRIKVNTIIENQLPEFISADFPNAVEFFKQYYISQEFQGGATDLVSNFDQYLKVDNLVPEVVVGVTSITTDIESDDTSINVPSTKGFPSEYGLLKIDDEIISYTGITSTSFTGCLRGFSGVTGYNVGVSSSLLDVNNESLKFEETTATSHTNGSSVKNLSVLFLQEFYKKLKKTFLPGFEDSTLSTDLDVGNFVKFARSFYQSKGIEESIRVLFKVLYGVESKVLDLENNLIKPSDAEYIRREIIIADLITEDAEPQNLVGQTIYKNNDLGTNASVSEVEIFSRDGKNYYRIALFVGYSDRDLIQGIFTVNPNTKVLSGVSTTDTIISVDSTVGFGNTGILVSGSNTINYESKSINQFLVVQV
;
A
#
# COMPACT_ATOMS: atom_id res chain seq x y z
N MET A 1 22.69 15.01 -8.00
CA MET A 1 21.82 14.69 -9.16
C MET A 1 22.14 13.27 -9.57
N SER A 2 21.13 12.45 -9.85
CA SER A 2 21.40 11.19 -10.55
C SER A 2 22.16 11.54 -11.84
N GLN A 3 23.20 10.78 -12.18
CA GLN A 3 23.98 11.05 -13.39
C GLN A 3 23.03 11.01 -14.58
N ILE A 4 22.72 12.18 -15.14
CA ILE A 4 21.98 12.27 -16.40
C ILE A 4 22.88 11.62 -17.45
N ASP A 5 22.33 10.64 -18.15
CA ASP A 5 23.07 9.91 -19.18
C ASP A 5 23.59 10.91 -20.22
N LYS A 6 24.92 11.00 -20.35
CA LYS A 6 25.57 11.95 -21.23
C LYS A 6 25.45 11.46 -22.67
N ARG A 7 24.51 12.05 -23.42
CA ARG A 7 24.36 11.82 -24.87
C ARG A 7 25.48 12.55 -25.63
N ILE A 8 25.79 12.08 -26.84
CA ILE A 8 26.80 12.73 -27.70
C ILE A 8 26.31 14.16 -28.00
N LYS A 9 27.13 15.14 -27.60
CA LYS A 9 26.85 16.56 -27.78
C LYS A 9 27.28 17.02 -29.17
N VAL A 10 26.47 17.85 -29.82
CA VAL A 10 26.75 18.40 -31.16
C VAL A 10 28.04 19.21 -31.15
N ASN A 11 28.36 19.88 -30.05
CA ASN A 11 29.62 20.62 -29.89
C ASN A 11 30.89 19.77 -30.09
N THR A 12 30.84 18.45 -29.87
CA THR A 12 31.99 17.55 -30.03
C THR A 12 32.19 17.04 -31.44
N ILE A 13 31.14 17.10 -32.28
CA ILE A 13 31.15 16.54 -33.64
C ILE A 13 31.08 17.63 -34.73
N ILE A 14 30.82 18.88 -34.36
CA ILE A 14 30.59 19.98 -35.30
C ILE A 14 31.78 20.21 -36.26
N GLU A 15 33.01 20.03 -35.77
CA GLU A 15 34.23 20.19 -36.57
C GLU A 15 34.26 19.22 -37.76
N ASN A 16 33.72 18.01 -37.60
CA ASN A 16 33.65 16.99 -38.65
C ASN A 16 32.39 17.10 -39.53
N GLN A 17 31.44 17.97 -39.17
CA GLN A 17 30.20 18.19 -39.92
C GLN A 17 30.26 19.41 -40.84
N LEU A 18 31.22 20.31 -40.62
CA LEU A 18 31.38 21.52 -41.42
C LEU A 18 32.13 21.20 -42.73
N PRO A 19 31.65 21.69 -43.89
CA PRO A 19 32.38 21.59 -45.13
C PRO A 19 33.75 22.27 -45.05
N GLU A 20 34.76 21.70 -45.71
CA GLU A 20 36.16 22.17 -45.67
C GLU A 20 36.34 23.63 -46.15
N PHE A 21 35.47 24.11 -47.06
CA PHE A 21 35.54 25.51 -47.50
C PHE A 21 35.17 26.50 -46.38
N ILE A 22 34.33 26.11 -45.42
CA ILE A 22 33.96 26.98 -44.29
C ILE A 22 35.13 27.12 -43.32
N SER A 23 35.86 26.03 -43.05
CA SER A 23 37.04 26.07 -42.19
C SER A 23 38.24 26.75 -42.87
N ALA A 24 38.34 26.66 -44.19
CA ALA A 24 39.38 27.33 -44.97
C ALA A 24 39.16 28.85 -45.10
N ASP A 25 37.93 29.28 -45.43
CA ASP A 25 37.61 30.69 -45.66
C ASP A 25 37.37 31.48 -44.37
N PHE A 26 36.94 30.79 -43.29
CA PHE A 26 36.60 31.42 -42.01
C PHE A 26 37.32 30.75 -40.82
N PRO A 27 38.51 31.24 -40.42
CA PRO A 27 39.33 30.63 -39.38
C PRO A 27 38.62 30.47 -38.03
N ASN A 28 37.69 31.38 -37.69
CA ASN A 28 36.99 31.39 -36.40
C ASN A 28 35.61 30.72 -36.46
N ALA A 29 35.15 30.26 -37.62
CA ALA A 29 33.79 29.72 -37.76
C ALA A 29 33.59 28.45 -36.95
N VAL A 30 34.57 27.53 -36.96
CA VAL A 30 34.50 26.27 -36.21
C VAL A 30 34.36 26.55 -34.71
N GLU A 31 35.22 27.42 -34.16
CA GLU A 31 35.19 27.78 -32.74
C GLU A 31 33.89 28.52 -32.38
N PHE A 32 33.40 29.41 -33.26
CA PHE A 32 32.11 30.08 -33.07
C PHE A 32 30.95 29.08 -32.95
N PHE A 33 30.84 28.12 -33.88
CA PHE A 33 29.77 27.11 -33.82
C PHE A 33 29.92 26.20 -32.59
N LYS A 34 31.15 25.86 -32.22
CA LYS A 34 31.42 25.08 -31.01
C LYS A 34 30.92 25.81 -29.76
N GLN A 35 31.26 27.09 -29.60
CA GLN A 35 30.79 27.92 -28.48
C GLN A 35 29.26 28.12 -28.52
N TYR A 36 28.67 28.29 -29.70
CA TYR A 36 27.23 28.37 -29.87
C TYR A 36 26.53 27.11 -29.35
N TYR A 37 26.97 25.92 -29.72
CA TYR A 37 26.37 24.68 -29.21
C TYR A 37 26.66 24.46 -27.72
N ILE A 38 27.85 24.82 -27.20
CA ILE A 38 28.12 24.82 -25.75
C ILE A 38 27.08 25.67 -25.00
N SER A 39 26.73 26.86 -25.53
CA SER A 39 25.72 27.73 -24.94
C SER A 39 24.28 27.19 -24.98
N GLN A 40 24.01 26.12 -25.74
CA GLN A 40 22.68 25.50 -25.85
C GLN A 40 22.61 24.13 -25.17
N GLU A 41 23.75 23.44 -25.04
CA GLU A 41 23.89 22.06 -24.55
C GLU A 41 24.43 21.97 -23.12
N PHE A 42 24.52 23.09 -22.41
CA PHE A 42 24.75 23.09 -20.97
C PHE A 42 23.51 22.54 -20.24
N GLN A 43 23.71 22.08 -19.01
CA GLN A 43 22.65 21.46 -18.24
C GLN A 43 21.54 22.47 -17.92
N GLY A 44 20.30 22.19 -18.37
CA GLY A 44 19.17 23.12 -18.28
C GLY A 44 19.02 24.06 -19.48
N GLY A 45 19.93 24.00 -20.46
CA GLY A 45 19.77 24.66 -21.77
C GLY A 45 18.68 24.00 -22.61
N ALA A 46 18.14 24.72 -23.60
CA ALA A 46 16.98 24.26 -24.37
C ALA A 46 17.19 22.88 -25.03
N THR A 47 18.36 22.63 -25.62
CA THR A 47 18.68 21.35 -26.27
C THR A 47 18.83 20.21 -25.26
N ASP A 48 19.45 20.49 -24.11
CA ASP A 48 19.60 19.52 -23.02
C ASP A 48 18.24 19.13 -22.42
N LEU A 49 17.37 20.12 -22.17
CA LEU A 49 16.02 19.89 -21.67
C LEU A 49 15.21 19.00 -22.60
N VAL A 50 15.19 19.31 -23.90
CA VAL A 50 14.40 18.54 -24.88
C VAL A 50 14.92 17.11 -25.00
N SER A 51 16.25 16.93 -25.00
CA SER A 51 16.84 15.60 -25.16
C SER A 51 16.71 14.74 -23.91
N ASN A 52 16.83 15.34 -22.71
CA ASN A 52 16.88 14.62 -21.43
C ASN A 52 15.64 14.83 -20.56
N PHE A 53 14.54 15.31 -21.14
CA PHE A 53 13.30 15.61 -20.40
C PHE A 53 12.80 14.40 -19.59
N ASP A 54 12.87 13.21 -20.16
CA ASP A 54 12.51 11.95 -19.52
C ASP A 54 13.35 11.67 -18.26
N GLN A 55 14.63 12.05 -18.28
CA GLN A 55 15.53 11.89 -17.16
C GLN A 55 15.22 12.91 -16.07
N TYR A 56 14.97 14.17 -16.43
CA TYR A 56 14.57 15.21 -15.49
C TYR A 56 13.24 14.91 -14.79
N LEU A 57 12.32 14.22 -15.49
CA LEU A 57 11.05 13.76 -14.94
C LEU A 57 11.19 12.63 -13.91
N LYS A 58 12.34 11.92 -13.87
CA LYS A 58 12.52 10.82 -12.93
C LYS A 58 12.46 11.35 -11.51
N VAL A 59 11.62 10.69 -10.72
CA VAL A 59 11.38 10.99 -9.31
C VAL A 59 12.68 10.93 -8.49
N ASP A 60 13.67 10.14 -8.92
CA ASP A 60 15.00 10.03 -8.33
C ASP A 60 15.81 11.34 -8.37
N ASN A 61 15.44 12.29 -9.24
CA ASN A 61 16.07 13.61 -9.31
C ASN A 61 15.45 14.64 -8.35
N LEU A 62 14.34 14.30 -7.69
CA LEU A 62 13.66 15.15 -6.70
C LEU A 62 14.27 15.01 -5.30
N VAL A 63 15.61 14.98 -5.22
CA VAL A 63 16.31 14.96 -3.94
C VAL A 63 16.28 16.34 -3.28
N PRO A 64 16.26 16.43 -1.93
CA PRO A 64 16.16 17.70 -1.22
C PRO A 64 17.19 18.74 -1.65
N GLU A 65 18.42 18.35 -1.96
CA GLU A 65 19.48 19.26 -2.36
C GLU A 65 19.20 19.94 -3.71
N VAL A 66 18.53 19.24 -4.64
CA VAL A 66 18.13 19.79 -5.95
C VAL A 66 16.87 20.64 -5.81
N VAL A 67 15.93 20.20 -4.97
CA VAL A 67 14.65 20.90 -4.76
C VAL A 67 14.85 22.20 -3.99
N VAL A 68 15.66 22.19 -2.93
CA VAL A 68 15.99 23.38 -2.13
C VAL A 68 16.97 24.26 -2.90
N GLY A 69 18.03 23.67 -3.48
CA GLY A 69 18.97 24.39 -4.33
C GLY A 69 19.74 25.50 -3.61
N VAL A 70 20.00 25.36 -2.31
CA VAL A 70 20.72 26.36 -1.51
C VAL A 70 21.90 25.71 -0.78
N THR A 71 23.05 26.39 -0.80
CA THR A 71 24.22 26.10 0.04
C THR A 71 24.76 27.42 0.60
N SER A 72 25.88 27.41 1.30
CA SER A 72 26.53 28.62 1.83
C SER A 72 28.01 28.63 1.49
N ILE A 73 28.61 29.82 1.43
CA ILE A 73 30.07 29.95 1.27
C ILE A 73 30.78 29.68 2.60
N THR A 74 31.93 29.00 2.56
CA THR A 74 32.72 28.63 3.76
C THR A 74 33.86 29.58 4.08
N THR A 75 34.21 30.44 3.12
CA THR A 75 35.25 31.46 3.23
C THR A 75 34.76 32.75 2.59
N ASP A 76 35.30 33.90 3.02
CA ASP A 76 35.10 35.17 2.30
C ASP A 76 35.62 35.05 0.86
N ILE A 77 35.02 35.82 -0.04
CA ILE A 77 35.30 35.77 -1.49
C ILE A 77 35.48 37.20 -1.98
N GLU A 78 36.58 37.47 -2.65
CA GLU A 78 36.86 38.74 -3.30
C GLU A 78 36.29 38.78 -4.72
N SER A 79 36.15 39.96 -5.33
CA SER A 79 35.50 40.11 -6.65
C SER A 79 36.24 39.44 -7.82
N ASP A 80 37.53 39.12 -7.66
CA ASP A 80 38.39 38.48 -8.66
C ASP A 80 38.65 37.00 -8.40
N ASP A 81 38.14 36.45 -7.28
CA ASP A 81 38.28 35.05 -6.96
C ASP A 81 37.57 34.17 -8.00
N THR A 82 38.33 33.18 -8.50
CA THR A 82 37.89 32.22 -9.52
C THR A 82 37.47 30.87 -8.93
N SER A 83 37.52 30.73 -7.61
CA SER A 83 37.13 29.53 -6.88
C SER A 83 36.28 29.89 -5.67
N ILE A 84 35.20 29.14 -5.47
CA ILE A 84 34.24 29.38 -4.38
C ILE A 84 34.09 28.10 -3.55
N ASN A 85 34.39 28.17 -2.26
CA ASN A 85 34.31 27.01 -1.37
C ASN A 85 32.94 26.94 -0.67
N VAL A 86 32.36 25.74 -0.64
CA VAL A 86 31.04 25.46 -0.06
C VAL A 86 31.05 24.12 0.70
N PRO A 87 30.13 23.87 1.64
CA PRO A 87 30.06 22.59 2.36
C PRO A 87 29.79 21.40 1.43
N SER A 88 28.99 21.61 0.38
CA SER A 88 28.71 20.63 -0.65
C SER A 88 28.24 21.28 -1.94
N THR A 89 28.62 20.69 -3.07
CA THR A 89 28.16 21.03 -4.43
C THR A 89 27.06 20.08 -4.94
N LYS A 90 26.52 19.22 -4.06
CA LYS A 90 25.42 18.32 -4.44
C LYS A 90 24.22 19.12 -4.94
N GLY A 91 23.68 18.69 -6.08
CA GLY A 91 22.52 19.31 -6.71
C GLY A 91 22.86 20.37 -7.76
N PHE A 92 24.13 20.77 -7.86
CA PHE A 92 24.63 21.67 -8.90
C PHE A 92 25.06 20.89 -10.16
N PRO A 93 24.90 21.47 -11.36
CA PRO A 93 25.49 20.93 -12.58
C PRO A 93 27.00 20.74 -12.47
N SER A 94 27.56 19.72 -13.13
CA SER A 94 29.00 19.45 -13.07
C SER A 94 29.84 20.49 -13.80
N GLU A 95 29.28 21.13 -14.83
CA GLU A 95 29.94 22.09 -15.72
C GLU A 95 28.92 23.15 -16.16
N TYR A 96 29.36 24.40 -16.33
CA TYR A 96 28.56 25.51 -16.86
C TYR A 96 27.23 25.73 -16.13
N GLY A 97 27.24 25.60 -14.80
CA GLY A 97 26.09 25.95 -13.97
C GLY A 97 26.04 27.44 -13.65
N LEU A 98 24.89 27.87 -13.13
CA LEU A 98 24.62 29.22 -12.66
C LEU A 98 24.30 29.18 -11.17
N LEU A 99 24.96 30.04 -10.40
CA LEU A 99 24.68 30.27 -9.00
C LEU A 99 24.47 31.76 -8.73
N LYS A 100 23.73 32.09 -7.68
CA LYS A 100 23.52 33.45 -7.20
C LYS A 100 23.97 33.58 -5.75
N ILE A 101 24.81 34.56 -5.47
CA ILE A 101 25.24 34.92 -4.11
C ILE A 101 24.83 36.36 -3.89
N ASP A 102 24.03 36.61 -2.85
CA ASP A 102 23.41 37.91 -2.62
C ASP A 102 22.70 38.43 -3.89
N ASP A 103 23.25 39.45 -4.55
CA ASP A 103 22.76 40.01 -5.81
C ASP A 103 23.63 39.67 -7.04
N GLU A 104 24.72 38.93 -6.89
CA GLU A 104 25.63 38.56 -7.97
C GLU A 104 25.28 37.19 -8.57
N ILE A 105 25.25 37.09 -9.91
CA ILE A 105 25.18 35.81 -10.64
C ILE A 105 26.58 35.42 -11.08
N ILE A 106 26.92 34.15 -10.88
CA ILE A 106 28.22 33.59 -11.20
C ILE A 106 28.01 32.32 -12.02
N SER A 107 28.73 32.19 -13.12
CA SER A 107 28.84 30.92 -13.85
C SER A 107 30.14 30.23 -13.48
N TYR A 108 30.20 28.89 -13.52
CA TYR A 108 31.44 28.15 -13.23
C TYR A 108 31.68 27.09 -14.29
N THR A 109 32.94 26.74 -14.54
CA THR A 109 33.31 25.74 -15.55
C THR A 109 33.38 24.33 -14.99
N GLY A 110 33.56 24.17 -13.68
CA GLY A 110 33.61 22.86 -13.02
C GLY A 110 33.31 22.90 -11.52
N ILE A 111 33.13 21.73 -10.92
CA ILE A 111 32.94 21.55 -9.48
C ILE A 111 33.82 20.43 -8.93
N THR A 112 34.21 20.57 -7.66
CA THR A 112 34.66 19.46 -6.80
C THR A 112 33.51 19.07 -5.85
N SER A 113 33.74 18.21 -4.86
CA SER A 113 32.73 17.91 -3.83
C SER A 113 32.36 19.11 -2.95
N THR A 114 33.25 20.10 -2.84
CA THR A 114 33.14 21.23 -1.88
C THR A 114 33.60 22.57 -2.47
N SER A 115 33.75 22.69 -3.78
CA SER A 115 34.11 23.95 -4.42
C SER A 115 33.61 24.07 -5.85
N PHE A 116 33.34 25.30 -6.27
CA PHE A 116 33.15 25.69 -7.66
C PHE A 116 34.46 26.23 -8.20
N THR A 117 34.84 25.83 -9.42
CA THR A 117 36.12 26.20 -10.05
C THR A 117 35.89 26.90 -11.39
N GLY A 118 36.78 27.84 -11.74
CA GLY A 118 36.67 28.62 -12.97
C GLY A 118 35.43 29.52 -12.94
N CYS A 119 35.22 30.18 -11.81
CA CYS A 119 34.08 31.07 -11.61
C CYS A 119 34.23 32.33 -12.46
N LEU A 120 33.24 32.57 -13.30
CA LEU A 120 33.02 33.77 -14.11
C LEU A 120 32.04 34.66 -13.36
N ARG A 121 32.55 35.79 -12.86
CA ARG A 121 31.87 36.73 -11.97
C ARG A 121 31.04 37.76 -12.76
N GLY A 122 30.00 38.32 -12.14
CA GLY A 122 29.13 39.32 -12.77
C GLY A 122 28.47 38.82 -14.07
N PHE A 123 27.91 37.63 -14.02
CA PHE A 123 27.29 36.99 -15.18
C PHE A 123 25.86 37.48 -15.39
N SER A 124 25.33 37.28 -16.60
CA SER A 124 23.94 37.59 -16.95
C SER A 124 23.14 36.29 -17.09
N GLY A 125 22.04 36.16 -16.35
CA GLY A 125 21.34 34.88 -16.27
C GLY A 125 19.88 34.99 -15.85
N VAL A 126 19.20 33.85 -15.95
CA VAL A 126 17.82 33.70 -15.46
C VAL A 126 17.83 33.65 -13.95
N THR A 127 17.11 34.57 -13.30
CA THR A 127 17.01 34.62 -11.83
C THR A 127 15.68 34.10 -11.30
N GLY A 128 14.73 33.83 -12.19
CA GLY A 128 13.43 33.31 -11.84
C GLY A 128 12.48 33.24 -13.03
N TYR A 129 11.32 32.70 -12.74
CA TYR A 129 10.19 32.66 -13.64
C TYR A 129 9.08 33.51 -13.02
N ASN A 130 8.40 34.34 -13.80
CA ASN A 130 7.16 34.98 -13.34
C ASN A 130 6.06 33.93 -13.34
N VAL A 131 6.02 33.11 -12.28
CA VAL A 131 5.01 32.06 -12.12
C VAL A 131 3.87 32.62 -11.29
N GLY A 132 3.12 33.53 -11.93
CA GLY A 132 1.82 33.95 -11.45
C GLY A 132 0.78 33.45 -12.45
N VAL A 133 -0.16 32.62 -11.99
CA VAL A 133 -1.46 32.59 -12.65
C VAL A 133 -2.07 33.95 -12.34
N SER A 134 -1.85 34.93 -13.22
CA SER A 134 -2.52 36.22 -13.09
C SER A 134 -4.03 35.92 -13.09
N SER A 135 -4.70 36.25 -11.99
CA SER A 135 -6.16 36.15 -11.86
C SER A 135 -6.91 37.12 -12.79
N SER A 136 -6.18 37.86 -13.63
CA SER A 136 -6.71 38.65 -14.72
C SER A 136 -6.80 37.79 -15.98
N LEU A 137 -8.01 37.68 -16.55
CA LEU A 137 -8.33 37.01 -17.82
C LEU A 137 -7.53 37.52 -19.04
N LEU A 138 -6.66 38.52 -18.86
CA LEU A 138 -5.86 39.17 -19.89
C LEU A 138 -4.43 38.58 -20.01
N ASP A 139 -3.94 37.84 -19.02
CA ASP A 139 -2.57 37.28 -18.98
C ASP A 139 -2.58 35.76 -18.71
N VAL A 140 -3.47 35.05 -19.41
CA VAL A 140 -3.50 33.58 -19.34
C VAL A 140 -2.24 33.04 -20.05
N ASN A 141 -1.37 32.36 -19.28
CA ASN A 141 -0.17 31.67 -19.75
C ASN A 141 1.04 32.53 -20.19
N ASN A 142 1.25 33.74 -19.65
CA ASN A 142 2.51 34.46 -19.88
C ASN A 142 3.60 34.06 -18.87
N GLU A 143 4.21 32.89 -19.09
CA GLU A 143 5.42 32.47 -18.38
C GLU A 143 6.62 33.30 -18.88
N SER A 144 6.81 34.52 -18.37
CA SER A 144 7.98 35.35 -18.75
C SER A 144 9.19 35.02 -17.86
N LEU A 145 10.33 34.74 -18.49
CA LEU A 145 11.63 34.60 -17.82
C LEU A 145 12.07 35.93 -17.21
N LYS A 146 12.53 35.92 -15.95
CA LYS A 146 13.22 37.07 -15.35
C LYS A 146 14.72 36.92 -15.59
N PHE A 147 15.29 37.89 -16.29
CA PHE A 147 16.71 37.94 -16.59
C PHE A 147 17.33 39.13 -15.88
N GLU A 148 18.47 38.92 -15.22
CA GLU A 148 19.22 39.98 -14.54
C GLU A 148 20.68 39.95 -15.03
N GLU A 149 21.27 41.13 -15.16
CA GLU A 149 22.69 41.33 -15.37
C GLU A 149 23.30 41.79 -14.05
N THR A 150 24.47 41.26 -13.71
CA THR A 150 25.09 41.52 -12.40
C THR A 150 26.55 41.90 -12.55
N THR A 151 27.13 42.46 -11.49
CA THR A 151 28.54 42.83 -11.45
C THR A 151 29.26 42.10 -10.32
N ALA A 152 30.54 41.79 -10.53
CA ALA A 152 31.38 41.12 -9.55
C ALA A 152 31.45 41.92 -8.24
N THR A 153 31.21 41.26 -7.11
CA THR A 153 31.17 41.87 -5.77
C THR A 153 31.86 40.95 -4.74
N SER A 154 32.38 41.50 -3.64
CA SER A 154 32.91 40.68 -2.54
C SER A 154 31.77 40.08 -1.71
N HIS A 155 31.91 38.85 -1.22
CA HIS A 155 30.92 38.18 -0.37
C HIS A 155 31.53 37.67 0.94
N THR A 156 30.75 37.72 2.01
CA THR A 156 31.18 37.31 3.36
C THR A 156 30.84 35.86 3.66
N ASN A 157 31.70 35.17 4.40
CA ASN A 157 31.50 33.81 4.86
C ASN A 157 30.09 33.61 5.45
N GLY A 158 29.43 32.55 5.01
CA GLY A 158 28.05 32.25 5.36
C GLY A 158 27.00 32.84 4.42
N SER A 159 27.35 33.69 3.44
CA SER A 159 26.39 34.14 2.42
C SER A 159 25.74 32.95 1.70
N SER A 160 24.45 33.10 1.41
CA SER A 160 23.64 32.05 0.80
C SER A 160 23.92 31.96 -0.71
N VAL A 161 24.21 30.74 -1.17
CA VAL A 161 24.43 30.40 -2.57
C VAL A 161 23.19 29.70 -3.10
N LYS A 162 22.49 30.32 -4.05
CA LYS A 162 21.31 29.74 -4.70
C LYS A 162 21.70 29.14 -6.04
N ASN A 163 21.23 27.93 -6.33
CA ASN A 163 21.42 27.26 -7.61
C ASN A 163 20.37 27.75 -8.61
N LEU A 164 20.78 28.55 -9.60
CA LEU A 164 19.88 29.06 -10.62
C LEU A 164 19.63 28.05 -11.75
N SER A 165 20.54 27.08 -11.95
CA SER A 165 20.40 26.06 -13.00
C SER A 165 19.25 25.07 -12.76
N VAL A 166 18.73 24.98 -11.53
CA VAL A 166 17.65 24.04 -11.16
C VAL A 166 16.29 24.73 -11.00
N LEU A 167 16.17 26.03 -11.29
CA LEU A 167 14.91 26.77 -11.13
C LEU A 167 13.76 26.14 -11.93
N PHE A 168 14.03 25.65 -13.15
CA PHE A 168 13.01 24.96 -13.95
C PHE A 168 12.56 23.64 -13.32
N LEU A 169 13.47 22.91 -12.66
CA LEU A 169 13.15 21.70 -11.89
C LEU A 169 12.26 22.03 -10.70
N GLN A 170 12.53 23.14 -10.01
CA GLN A 170 11.72 23.60 -8.89
C GLN A 170 10.30 23.95 -9.35
N GLU A 171 10.14 24.64 -10.48
CA GLU A 171 8.83 24.94 -11.05
C GLU A 171 8.10 23.69 -11.53
N PHE A 172 8.81 22.77 -12.18
CA PHE A 172 8.27 21.47 -12.53
C PHE A 172 7.79 20.71 -11.29
N TYR A 173 8.59 20.71 -10.22
CA TYR A 173 8.24 20.06 -8.96
C TYR A 173 7.00 20.68 -8.32
N LYS A 174 6.84 22.01 -8.35
CA LYS A 174 5.59 22.67 -7.90
C LYS A 174 4.37 22.17 -8.68
N LYS A 175 4.47 22.09 -10.03
CA LYS A 175 3.40 21.53 -10.89
C LYS A 175 3.13 20.06 -10.59
N LEU A 176 4.18 19.28 -10.31
CA LEU A 176 4.09 17.87 -9.92
C LEU A 176 3.35 17.72 -8.58
N LYS A 177 3.72 18.49 -7.55
CA LYS A 177 3.01 18.50 -6.25
C LYS A 177 1.53 18.78 -6.43
N LYS A 178 1.19 19.77 -7.25
CA LYS A 178 -0.21 20.10 -7.56
C LYS A 178 -0.98 18.97 -8.24
N THR A 179 -0.31 18.14 -9.02
CA THR A 179 -0.94 17.06 -9.77
C THR A 179 -1.06 15.77 -8.94
N PHE A 180 0.00 15.41 -8.21
CA PHE A 180 0.11 14.10 -7.55
C PHE A 180 0.06 14.14 -6.02
N LEU A 181 0.23 15.32 -5.41
CA LEU A 181 0.18 15.55 -3.97
C LEU A 181 -0.83 16.64 -3.60
N PRO A 182 -2.11 16.51 -3.99
CA PRO A 182 -3.13 17.50 -3.63
C PRO A 182 -3.21 17.69 -2.12
N GLY A 183 -3.26 18.95 -1.69
CA GLY A 183 -3.24 19.34 -0.27
C GLY A 183 -1.85 19.56 0.34
N PHE A 184 -0.77 19.19 -0.36
CA PHE A 184 0.61 19.53 0.03
C PHE A 184 1.23 20.65 -0.83
N GLU A 185 0.44 21.23 -1.75
CA GLU A 185 0.88 22.18 -2.77
C GLU A 185 1.75 23.31 -2.19
N ASP A 186 1.20 24.02 -1.22
CA ASP A 186 1.83 25.19 -0.58
C ASP A 186 2.58 24.83 0.71
N SER A 187 2.50 23.59 1.18
CA SER A 187 3.20 23.17 2.39
C SER A 187 4.68 22.89 2.09
N THR A 188 5.57 23.43 2.92
CA THR A 188 6.98 23.05 2.95
C THR A 188 7.10 21.67 3.58
N LEU A 189 7.65 20.71 2.84
CA LEU A 189 7.95 19.38 3.36
C LEU A 189 9.24 19.45 4.20
N SER A 190 9.43 18.46 5.08
CA SER A 190 10.66 18.33 5.86
C SER A 190 11.89 18.24 4.94
N THR A 191 12.99 18.89 5.35
CA THR A 191 14.26 18.90 4.60
C THR A 191 14.92 17.53 4.50
N ASP A 192 14.66 16.67 5.48
CA ASP A 192 15.27 15.34 5.58
C ASP A 192 14.46 14.28 4.81
N LEU A 193 13.29 14.66 4.28
CA LEU A 193 12.41 13.77 3.55
C LEU A 193 12.96 13.49 2.16
N ASP A 194 13.07 12.21 1.80
CA ASP A 194 13.16 11.81 0.40
C ASP A 194 11.81 12.04 -0.28
N VAL A 195 11.66 13.24 -0.83
CA VAL A 195 10.47 13.70 -1.54
C VAL A 195 10.15 12.79 -2.72
N GLY A 196 11.17 12.29 -3.41
CA GLY A 196 10.97 11.39 -4.53
C GLY A 196 10.28 10.11 -4.08
N ASN A 197 10.81 9.48 -3.03
CA ASN A 197 10.20 8.28 -2.47
C ASN A 197 8.75 8.52 -2.00
N PHE A 198 8.46 9.66 -1.36
CA PHE A 198 7.11 10.01 -0.95
C PHE A 198 6.14 10.16 -2.12
N VAL A 199 6.55 10.87 -3.18
CA VAL A 199 5.74 11.03 -4.41
C VAL A 199 5.42 9.67 -5.04
N LYS A 200 6.41 8.76 -5.08
CA LYS A 200 6.24 7.40 -5.64
C LYS A 200 5.16 6.59 -4.90
N PHE A 201 5.09 6.75 -3.59
CA PHE A 201 4.13 6.07 -2.72
C PHE A 201 2.91 6.92 -2.33
N ALA A 202 2.73 8.09 -2.96
CA ALA A 202 1.64 9.01 -2.67
C ALA A 202 0.26 8.33 -2.78
N ARG A 203 0.07 7.47 -3.78
CA ARG A 203 -1.17 6.71 -3.94
C ARG A 203 -1.50 5.86 -2.71
N SER A 204 -0.54 5.10 -2.19
CA SER A 204 -0.73 4.27 -1.00
C SER A 204 -1.03 5.12 0.23
N PHE A 205 -0.37 6.27 0.36
CA PHE A 205 -0.63 7.24 1.43
C PHE A 205 -2.07 7.78 1.40
N TYR A 206 -2.57 8.16 0.22
CA TYR A 206 -3.96 8.62 0.09
C TYR A 206 -4.98 7.50 0.28
N GLN A 207 -4.65 6.26 -0.11
CA GLN A 207 -5.50 5.09 0.13
C GLN A 207 -5.60 4.73 1.61
N SER A 208 -4.55 4.94 2.40
CA SER A 208 -4.53 4.66 3.84
C SER A 208 -5.06 5.82 4.70
N LYS A 209 -5.62 6.86 4.08
CA LYS A 209 -6.12 8.06 4.78
C LYS A 209 -7.09 7.67 5.90
N GLY A 210 -6.74 8.04 7.13
CA GLY A 210 -7.53 7.79 8.34
C GLY A 210 -7.03 6.63 9.21
N ILE A 211 -6.09 5.83 8.72
CA ILE A 211 -5.40 4.79 9.52
C ILE A 211 -4.29 5.44 10.37
N GLU A 212 -3.97 4.87 11.53
CA GLU A 212 -2.87 5.35 12.41
C GLU A 212 -1.57 5.60 11.63
N GLU A 213 -1.17 4.66 10.76
CA GLU A 213 0.04 4.74 9.94
C GLU A 213 0.02 5.95 9.00
N SER A 214 -1.13 6.32 8.43
CA SER A 214 -1.25 7.49 7.55
C SER A 214 -1.02 8.77 8.34
N ILE A 215 -1.54 8.85 9.56
CA ILE A 215 -1.30 9.99 10.46
C ILE A 215 0.19 10.05 10.85
N ARG A 216 0.81 8.90 11.15
CA ARG A 216 2.25 8.82 11.43
C ARG A 216 3.09 9.33 10.25
N VAL A 217 2.79 8.88 9.04
CA VAL A 217 3.48 9.32 7.81
C VAL A 217 3.27 10.81 7.55
N LEU A 218 2.04 11.32 7.74
CA LEU A 218 1.73 12.74 7.56
C LEU A 218 2.62 13.66 8.43
N PHE A 219 2.77 13.33 9.71
CA PHE A 219 3.62 14.10 10.63
C PHE A 219 5.11 13.99 10.27
N LYS A 220 5.58 12.80 9.85
CA LYS A 220 6.95 12.63 9.36
C LYS A 220 7.23 13.48 8.12
N VAL A 221 6.29 13.52 7.18
CA VAL A 221 6.43 14.26 5.91
C VAL A 221 6.42 15.79 6.11
N LEU A 222 5.50 16.29 6.95
CA LEU A 222 5.36 17.73 7.18
C LEU A 222 6.40 18.30 8.13
N TYR A 223 6.68 17.58 9.22
CA TYR A 223 7.44 18.11 10.35
C TYR A 223 8.71 17.32 10.65
N GLY A 224 8.96 16.19 9.99
CA GLY A 224 10.13 15.35 10.27
C GLY A 224 10.07 14.64 11.62
N VAL A 225 8.91 14.61 12.29
CA VAL A 225 8.75 14.03 13.63
C VAL A 225 7.92 12.75 13.62
N GLU A 226 8.24 11.84 14.53
CA GLU A 226 7.45 10.64 14.74
C GLU A 226 6.24 10.94 15.64
N SER A 227 5.03 10.70 15.13
CA SER A 227 3.79 10.82 15.90
C SER A 227 3.28 9.44 16.33
N LYS A 228 2.62 9.42 17.49
CA LYS A 228 1.93 8.25 18.03
C LYS A 228 0.45 8.58 18.15
N VAL A 229 -0.40 7.81 17.50
CA VAL A 229 -1.85 7.92 17.66
C VAL A 229 -2.23 7.03 18.84
N LEU A 230 -2.89 7.60 19.84
CA LEU A 230 -3.38 6.84 20.98
C LEU A 230 -4.86 6.56 20.78
N ASP A 231 -5.18 5.32 20.46
CA ASP A 231 -6.56 4.85 20.53
C ASP A 231 -6.93 4.55 21.98
N LEU A 232 -7.85 5.35 22.52
CA LEU A 232 -8.31 5.21 23.89
C LEU A 232 -9.16 3.95 24.09
N GLU A 233 -9.78 3.40 23.04
CA GLU A 233 -10.57 2.17 23.14
C GLU A 233 -9.71 0.99 23.58
N ASN A 234 -8.48 0.90 23.09
CA ASN A 234 -7.51 -0.12 23.50
C ASN A 234 -7.07 0.02 24.97
N ASN A 235 -7.25 1.21 25.55
CA ASN A 235 -6.96 1.46 26.97
C ASN A 235 -8.20 1.30 27.86
N LEU A 236 -9.37 1.01 27.28
CA LEU A 236 -10.57 0.68 28.05
C LEU A 236 -10.54 -0.80 28.42
N ILE A 237 -10.79 -1.08 29.70
CA ILE A 237 -11.02 -2.44 30.17
C ILE A 237 -12.38 -2.87 29.61
N LYS A 238 -12.38 -3.74 28.61
CA LYS A 238 -13.59 -4.43 28.17
C LYS A 238 -13.87 -5.58 29.16
N PRO A 239 -15.00 -5.58 29.89
CA PRO A 239 -15.43 -6.78 30.60
C PRO A 239 -15.59 -7.88 29.54
N SER A 240 -15.10 -9.09 29.82
CA SER A 240 -14.96 -10.18 28.84
C SER A 240 -16.19 -10.30 27.94
N ASP A 241 -16.02 -10.01 26.65
CA ASP A 241 -16.95 -10.52 25.65
C ASP A 241 -16.55 -11.98 25.43
N ALA A 242 -17.07 -12.83 26.30
CA ALA A 242 -16.84 -14.25 26.20
C ALA A 242 -17.65 -14.75 25.00
N GLU A 243 -16.99 -14.86 23.85
CA GLU A 243 -17.46 -15.63 22.70
C GLU A 243 -17.58 -17.10 23.12
N TYR A 244 -18.67 -17.45 23.81
CA TYR A 244 -19.02 -18.82 24.09
C TYR A 244 -19.51 -19.44 22.78
N ILE A 245 -18.65 -20.24 22.16
CA ILE A 245 -19.08 -21.16 21.12
C ILE A 245 -19.96 -22.22 21.80
N ARG A 246 -21.27 -21.96 21.87
CA ARG A 246 -22.25 -22.90 22.41
C ARG A 246 -22.58 -23.92 21.30
N ARG A 247 -22.19 -25.17 21.53
CA ARG A 247 -22.48 -26.30 20.65
C ARG A 247 -23.28 -27.31 21.44
N GLU A 248 -24.38 -27.78 20.86
CA GLU A 248 -25.05 -28.98 21.34
C GLU A 248 -24.48 -30.18 20.58
N ILE A 249 -24.15 -31.25 21.29
CA ILE A 249 -23.51 -32.43 20.70
C ILE A 249 -24.48 -33.59 20.70
N ILE A 250 -24.78 -34.11 19.51
CA ILE A 250 -25.57 -35.32 19.32
C ILE A 250 -24.62 -36.46 18.95
N ILE A 251 -24.84 -37.63 19.54
CA ILE A 251 -24.16 -38.87 19.14
C ILE A 251 -25.15 -39.68 18.32
N ALA A 252 -24.81 -39.94 17.07
CA ALA A 252 -25.62 -40.70 16.13
C ALA A 252 -24.93 -41.98 15.67
N ASP A 253 -25.75 -42.99 15.42
CA ASP A 253 -25.37 -44.25 14.79
C ASP A 253 -25.82 -44.22 13.33
N LEU A 254 -25.06 -44.85 12.44
CA LEU A 254 -25.34 -44.87 11.02
C LEU A 254 -26.36 -45.96 10.70
N ILE A 255 -27.53 -45.57 10.19
CA ILE A 255 -28.61 -46.51 9.82
C ILE A 255 -28.42 -47.05 8.39
N THR A 256 -27.86 -46.23 7.49
CA THR A 256 -27.62 -46.58 6.08
C THR A 256 -26.13 -46.80 5.86
N GLU A 257 -25.72 -48.04 5.59
CA GLU A 257 -24.31 -48.46 5.56
C GLU A 257 -23.45 -47.71 4.50
N ASP A 258 -24.06 -47.17 3.44
CA ASP A 258 -23.37 -46.44 2.36
C ASP A 258 -23.47 -44.91 2.46
N ALA A 259 -24.04 -44.35 3.53
CA ALA A 259 -24.16 -42.90 3.68
C ALA A 259 -22.89 -42.27 4.28
N GLU A 260 -22.57 -41.04 3.88
CA GLU A 260 -21.40 -40.28 4.36
C GLU A 260 -21.83 -39.11 5.28
N PRO A 261 -21.80 -39.27 6.61
CA PRO A 261 -22.26 -38.24 7.56
C PRO A 261 -21.45 -36.94 7.52
N GLN A 262 -20.23 -36.95 6.97
CA GLN A 262 -19.42 -35.74 6.83
C GLN A 262 -20.06 -34.69 5.91
N ASN A 263 -20.91 -35.11 4.97
CA ASN A 263 -21.65 -34.20 4.08
C ASN A 263 -22.76 -33.42 4.80
N LEU A 264 -23.03 -33.72 6.08
CA LEU A 264 -24.00 -32.98 6.88
C LEU A 264 -23.48 -31.62 7.33
N VAL A 265 -22.16 -31.38 7.31
CA VAL A 265 -21.58 -30.09 7.71
C VAL A 265 -22.14 -28.97 6.84
N GLY A 266 -22.72 -27.95 7.48
CA GLY A 266 -23.39 -26.83 6.82
C GLY A 266 -24.84 -27.11 6.38
N GLN A 267 -25.35 -28.32 6.57
CA GLN A 267 -26.75 -28.67 6.30
C GLN A 267 -27.62 -28.52 7.54
N THR A 268 -28.93 -28.41 7.33
CA THR A 268 -29.93 -28.43 8.42
C THR A 268 -30.51 -29.83 8.55
N ILE A 269 -30.46 -30.39 9.75
CA ILE A 269 -31.07 -31.69 10.07
C ILE A 269 -32.45 -31.49 10.68
N TYR A 270 -33.35 -32.44 10.43
CA TYR A 270 -34.73 -32.45 10.95
C TYR A 270 -35.00 -33.76 11.68
N LYS A 271 -35.83 -33.71 12.72
CA LYS A 271 -36.33 -34.94 13.37
C LYS A 271 -37.35 -35.63 12.46
N ASN A 272 -37.21 -36.95 12.26
CA ASN A 272 -37.99 -37.79 11.32
C ASN A 272 -39.53 -37.81 11.53
N ASN A 273 -40.07 -37.13 12.55
CA ASN A 273 -41.51 -37.02 12.80
C ASN A 273 -41.93 -35.64 13.34
N ASP A 274 -41.03 -34.66 13.28
CA ASP A 274 -41.26 -33.29 13.75
C ASP A 274 -40.34 -32.32 12.99
N LEU A 275 -40.90 -31.67 11.96
CA LEU A 275 -40.19 -30.65 11.18
C LEU A 275 -39.97 -29.35 11.96
N GLY A 276 -40.65 -29.16 13.09
CA GLY A 276 -40.43 -28.04 14.01
C GLY A 276 -39.17 -28.21 14.86
N THR A 277 -38.61 -29.43 14.93
CA THR A 277 -37.31 -29.68 15.57
C THR A 277 -36.20 -29.76 14.52
N ASN A 278 -35.39 -28.70 14.41
CA ASN A 278 -34.31 -28.61 13.43
C ASN A 278 -33.08 -27.86 13.97
N ALA A 279 -31.92 -28.17 13.39
CA ALA A 279 -30.65 -27.52 13.73
C ALA A 279 -29.66 -27.58 12.57
N SER A 280 -28.79 -26.58 12.47
CA SER A 280 -27.68 -26.57 11.50
C SER A 280 -26.45 -27.27 12.08
N VAL A 281 -25.82 -28.12 11.27
CA VAL A 281 -24.63 -28.88 11.67
C VAL A 281 -23.37 -28.04 11.43
N SER A 282 -22.59 -27.84 12.49
CA SER A 282 -21.32 -27.13 12.43
C SER A 282 -20.15 -28.05 12.12
N GLU A 283 -20.18 -29.28 12.63
CA GLU A 283 -19.04 -30.19 12.60
C GLU A 283 -19.51 -31.64 12.82
N VAL A 284 -18.83 -32.60 12.20
CA VAL A 284 -19.08 -34.04 12.38
C VAL A 284 -17.74 -34.73 12.64
N GLU A 285 -17.58 -35.32 13.83
CA GLU A 285 -16.40 -36.10 14.20
C GLU A 285 -16.75 -37.59 14.31
N ILE A 286 -15.86 -38.46 13.85
CA ILE A 286 -16.03 -39.92 13.99
C ILE A 286 -15.27 -40.39 15.22
N PHE A 287 -15.91 -41.23 16.04
CA PHE A 287 -15.23 -41.92 17.13
C PHE A 287 -15.67 -43.38 17.21
N SER A 288 -14.77 -44.27 17.63
CA SER A 288 -15.07 -45.70 17.77
C SER A 288 -15.24 -46.07 19.23
N ARG A 289 -16.26 -46.88 19.53
CA ARG A 289 -16.50 -47.46 20.85
C ARG A 289 -16.96 -48.90 20.68
N ASP A 290 -16.34 -49.83 21.42
CA ASP A 290 -16.65 -51.26 21.39
C ASP A 290 -16.63 -51.88 19.97
N GLY A 291 -15.73 -51.40 19.11
CA GLY A 291 -15.56 -51.89 17.73
C GLY A 291 -16.59 -51.35 16.74
N LYS A 292 -17.47 -50.43 17.15
CA LYS A 292 -18.45 -49.74 16.29
C LYS A 292 -18.13 -48.25 16.17
N ASN A 293 -18.28 -47.70 14.98
CA ASN A 293 -18.09 -46.27 14.72
C ASN A 293 -19.38 -45.50 15.01
N TYR A 294 -19.25 -44.38 15.73
CA TYR A 294 -20.28 -43.42 16.04
C TYR A 294 -19.89 -42.04 15.52
N TYR A 295 -20.90 -41.22 15.24
CA TYR A 295 -20.72 -39.89 14.70
C TYR A 295 -21.16 -38.86 15.74
N ARG A 296 -20.22 -38.03 16.17
CA ARG A 296 -20.47 -36.87 17.01
C ARG A 296 -20.81 -35.70 16.10
N ILE A 297 -22.07 -35.28 16.12
CA ILE A 297 -22.59 -34.19 15.31
C ILE A 297 -22.74 -32.96 16.22
N ALA A 298 -21.95 -31.92 15.95
CA ALA A 298 -22.04 -30.65 16.66
C ALA A 298 -23.05 -29.74 15.97
N LEU A 299 -24.07 -29.32 16.70
CA LEU A 299 -25.09 -28.39 16.26
C LEU A 299 -24.69 -26.96 16.60
N PHE A 300 -24.93 -26.05 15.65
CA PHE A 300 -24.70 -24.63 15.82
C PHE A 300 -25.87 -23.98 16.55
N VAL A 301 -25.66 -23.59 17.82
CA VAL A 301 -26.69 -22.95 18.65
C VAL A 301 -26.75 -21.44 18.39
N GLY A 302 -25.64 -20.82 17.98
CA GLY A 302 -25.52 -19.38 17.75
C GLY A 302 -24.46 -18.70 18.62
N TYR A 303 -24.28 -17.40 18.39
CA TYR A 303 -23.33 -16.54 19.13
C TYR A 303 -24.02 -15.66 20.19
N SER A 304 -25.33 -15.81 20.40
CA SER A 304 -26.14 -14.95 21.28
C SER A 304 -27.11 -15.79 22.13
N ASP A 305 -27.81 -15.17 23.10
CA ASP A 305 -28.78 -15.86 23.98
C ASP A 305 -30.05 -16.38 23.27
N ARG A 306 -30.17 -16.18 21.95
CA ARG A 306 -31.25 -16.78 21.15
C ARG A 306 -30.71 -18.03 20.46
N ASP A 307 -31.17 -19.18 20.93
CA ASP A 307 -30.87 -20.48 20.33
C ASP A 307 -31.43 -20.53 18.90
N LEU A 308 -30.57 -20.81 17.93
CA LEU A 308 -30.92 -21.08 16.53
C LEU A 308 -31.45 -22.51 16.34
N ILE A 309 -31.30 -23.37 17.34
CA ILE A 309 -31.93 -24.69 17.40
C ILE A 309 -33.39 -24.49 17.74
N GLN A 310 -34.27 -25.05 16.91
CA GLN A 310 -35.70 -25.14 17.22
C GLN A 310 -35.97 -26.57 17.73
N GLY A 311 -36.59 -26.71 18.91
CA GLY A 311 -36.94 -28.00 19.52
C GLY A 311 -35.82 -28.70 20.30
N ILE A 312 -36.09 -29.91 20.81
CA ILE A 312 -35.13 -30.74 21.57
C ILE A 312 -34.97 -32.10 20.89
N PHE A 313 -33.73 -32.47 20.55
CA PHE A 313 -33.41 -33.79 20.02
C PHE A 313 -33.43 -34.84 21.13
N THR A 314 -34.52 -35.60 21.20
CA THR A 314 -34.66 -36.72 22.14
C THR A 314 -34.03 -37.98 21.57
N VAL A 315 -33.25 -38.70 22.38
CA VAL A 315 -32.69 -40.00 22.01
C VAL A 315 -33.81 -41.02 21.84
N ASN A 316 -33.84 -41.73 20.71
CA ASN A 316 -34.78 -42.83 20.50
C ASN A 316 -34.32 -44.06 21.31
N PRO A 317 -35.20 -44.67 22.12
CA PRO A 317 -34.85 -45.86 22.88
C PRO A 317 -34.59 -47.03 21.91
N ASN A 318 -33.53 -47.80 22.18
CA ASN A 318 -33.23 -49.04 21.47
C ASN A 318 -33.18 -50.22 22.44
N THR A 319 -33.42 -51.42 21.94
CA THR A 319 -33.35 -52.65 22.73
C THR A 319 -33.03 -53.82 21.82
N LYS A 320 -32.49 -54.90 22.39
CA LYS A 320 -32.10 -56.10 21.63
C LYS A 320 -33.12 -57.20 21.83
N VAL A 321 -33.49 -57.86 20.75
CA VAL A 321 -34.33 -59.05 20.77
C VAL A 321 -33.53 -60.23 21.34
N LEU A 322 -34.12 -60.97 22.27
CA LEU A 322 -33.47 -62.09 22.97
C LEU A 322 -33.65 -63.44 22.25
N SER A 323 -34.70 -63.58 21.45
CA SER A 323 -35.06 -64.83 20.74
C SER A 323 -35.60 -64.53 19.34
N GLY A 324 -35.38 -65.42 18.38
CA GLY A 324 -35.96 -65.27 17.05
C GLY A 324 -37.49 -65.14 17.09
N VAL A 325 -38.03 -64.21 16.30
CA VAL A 325 -39.46 -63.88 16.26
C VAL A 325 -40.01 -64.21 14.87
N SER A 326 -41.14 -64.92 14.83
CA SER A 326 -41.90 -65.27 13.62
C SER A 326 -43.03 -64.27 13.35
N THR A 327 -43.52 -64.19 12.11
CA THR A 327 -44.63 -63.29 11.70
C THR A 327 -45.96 -63.59 12.40
N THR A 328 -46.10 -64.76 13.01
CA THR A 328 -47.29 -65.17 13.78
C THR A 328 -47.19 -64.89 15.27
N ASP A 329 -46.02 -64.44 15.75
CA ASP A 329 -45.80 -64.24 17.17
C ASP A 329 -46.48 -62.96 17.65
N THR A 330 -47.11 -63.04 18.81
CA THR A 330 -47.80 -61.90 19.45
C THR A 330 -46.97 -61.27 20.56
N ILE A 331 -45.78 -61.80 20.82
CA ILE A 331 -44.89 -61.34 21.89
C ILE A 331 -43.44 -61.30 21.38
N ILE A 332 -42.81 -60.14 21.53
CA ILE A 332 -41.39 -59.93 21.22
C ILE A 332 -40.63 -59.82 22.55
N SER A 333 -39.78 -60.78 22.87
CA SER A 333 -38.94 -60.75 24.07
C SER A 333 -37.66 -59.95 23.81
N VAL A 334 -37.43 -58.94 24.63
CA VAL A 334 -36.31 -57.99 24.51
C VAL A 334 -35.57 -57.83 25.83
N ASP A 335 -34.35 -57.32 25.77
CA ASP A 335 -33.49 -57.11 26.94
C ASP A 335 -34.13 -56.13 27.96
N SER A 336 -34.70 -55.03 27.47
CA SER A 336 -35.46 -54.08 28.29
C SER A 336 -36.44 -53.27 27.46
N THR A 337 -37.59 -52.91 28.03
CA THR A 337 -38.54 -51.95 27.45
C THR A 337 -38.50 -50.59 28.14
N VAL A 338 -37.51 -50.36 29.01
CA VAL A 338 -37.31 -49.07 29.68
C VAL A 338 -36.97 -48.00 28.64
N GLY A 339 -37.63 -46.85 28.71
CA GLY A 339 -37.51 -45.76 27.73
C GLY A 339 -38.53 -45.81 26.59
N PHE A 340 -39.20 -46.94 26.35
CA PHE A 340 -40.29 -47.05 25.38
C PHE A 340 -41.64 -46.56 25.96
N GLY A 341 -42.53 -46.05 25.12
CA GLY A 341 -43.92 -45.73 25.50
C GLY A 341 -44.74 -46.96 25.87
N ASN A 342 -45.96 -46.79 26.39
CA ASN A 342 -46.84 -47.93 26.66
C ASN A 342 -47.35 -48.59 25.37
N THR A 343 -47.55 -47.79 24.33
CA THR A 343 -47.88 -48.20 22.96
C THR A 343 -46.92 -47.50 21.99
N GLY A 344 -46.71 -48.04 20.79
CA GLY A 344 -45.89 -47.37 19.79
C GLY A 344 -45.48 -48.26 18.62
N ILE A 345 -44.46 -47.79 17.89
CA ILE A 345 -43.93 -48.43 16.68
C ILE A 345 -42.48 -48.82 16.94
N LEU A 346 -42.13 -50.06 16.62
CA LEU A 346 -40.76 -50.59 16.61
C LEU A 346 -40.28 -50.69 15.17
N VAL A 347 -39.02 -50.31 14.94
CA VAL A 347 -38.36 -50.47 13.64
C VAL A 347 -37.22 -51.46 13.81
N SER A 348 -37.24 -52.55 13.04
CA SER A 348 -36.20 -53.59 13.03
C SER A 348 -35.80 -53.89 11.59
N GLY A 349 -34.68 -53.32 11.15
CA GLY A 349 -34.26 -53.37 9.74
C GLY A 349 -35.29 -52.66 8.85
N SER A 350 -35.86 -53.39 7.89
CA SER A 350 -36.93 -52.89 7.01
C SER A 350 -38.34 -53.03 7.59
N ASN A 351 -38.51 -53.72 8.74
CA ASN A 351 -39.81 -54.04 9.29
C ASN A 351 -40.27 -52.97 10.28
N THR A 352 -41.56 -52.63 10.21
CA THR A 352 -42.23 -51.67 11.09
C THR A 352 -43.34 -52.40 11.84
N ILE A 353 -43.21 -52.54 13.16
CA ILE A 353 -44.09 -53.37 14.00
C ILE A 353 -44.80 -52.48 15.01
N ASN A 354 -46.13 -52.55 15.07
CA ASN A 354 -46.92 -51.82 16.07
C ASN A 354 -47.13 -52.69 17.32
N TYR A 355 -46.79 -52.16 18.50
CA TYR A 355 -47.07 -52.82 19.77
C TYR A 355 -48.16 -52.08 20.55
N GLU A 356 -49.07 -52.85 21.14
CA GLU A 356 -50.23 -52.34 21.87
C GLU A 356 -49.97 -52.21 23.37
N SER A 357 -49.04 -52.98 23.91
CA SER A 357 -48.62 -52.88 25.31
C SER A 357 -47.21 -53.42 25.51
N LYS A 358 -46.62 -53.13 26.67
CA LYS A 358 -45.30 -53.64 27.05
C LYS A 358 -45.26 -54.14 28.50
N SER A 359 -44.47 -55.15 28.74
CA SER A 359 -43.96 -55.54 30.06
C SER A 359 -42.50 -55.08 30.22
N ILE A 360 -41.82 -55.39 31.32
CA ILE A 360 -40.43 -54.94 31.57
C ILE A 360 -39.44 -55.44 30.49
N ASN A 361 -39.71 -56.61 29.90
CA ASN A 361 -38.83 -57.30 28.95
C ASN A 361 -39.58 -57.86 27.72
N GLN A 362 -40.82 -57.45 27.47
CA GLN A 362 -41.60 -57.93 26.32
C GLN A 362 -42.47 -56.83 25.71
N PHE A 363 -42.61 -56.84 24.39
CA PHE A 363 -43.64 -56.08 23.68
C PHE A 363 -44.75 -57.02 23.23
N LEU A 364 -46.00 -56.63 23.44
CA LEU A 364 -47.17 -57.34 22.93
C LEU A 364 -47.62 -56.69 21.62
N VAL A 365 -47.65 -57.49 20.56
CA VAL A 365 -47.93 -57.08 19.18
C VAL A 365 -49.11 -57.87 18.63
N VAL A 366 -49.89 -57.26 17.74
CA VAL A 366 -51.08 -57.92 17.15
C VAL A 366 -50.67 -58.95 16.10
N GLN A 367 -49.58 -58.69 15.39
CA GLN A 367 -48.85 -59.56 14.45
C GLN A 367 -47.55 -58.82 14.04
N VAL A 368 -46.50 -59.57 13.67
CA VAL A 368 -45.16 -59.05 13.34
C VAL A 368 -45.01 -58.71 11.87
#